data_AF-A0A9P5TQK9-F1
#
_entry.id   AF-A0A9P5TQK9-F1
#
_cell.length_a   1.000
_cell.length_b   1.000
_cell.length_c   1.000
_cell.angle_alpha   90.00
_cell.angle_beta   90.00
_cell.angle_gamma   90.00
#
_symmetry.space_group_name_H-M   'P 1'
#
loop_
_entity.id
_entity.type
_entity.pdbx_description
1 polymer ?
#
loop_
_entity_poly.entity_id
_entity_poly.type
_entity_poly.pdbx_seq_one_letter_code
_entity_poly.pdbx_strand_id
1 'polypeptide(L)'
;MILSLAATLFVLVPFLSWLSSNKLTPNNELYHENPNEPVLQFELRHLHAVSPTSGHILFSDVSSQALNTLSGMSDPSGSTKSSYIIQSRLSKPIGPRLRSIEFGENERLDWNEDEILSPNVESLETLRELAKMTNNAYVEPDDPAWYDLHGNWNVSLPFGWEPDADGFRGHVFATPDNSTVVVSIKGTSAAFFGGGGPTAKKDKLNDNLLFSCCCARVDWTWTTVCDCYRGGWKCDQTCLQTAIITESLFYPIGTLICFHSPHANIWMIGHSLGGALSSLVGITFGVPVVTFEAPGDRLAASRLHLPSPPSTHHVTHVYHTADPIPMGHAMVCHLGKSIVFDTVSNASWTVDIRTHGIVNVIERLLAEPWPPSVDMGREVPEAKAEEDCVECFSWDFGDFPA
;
A
#
# COMPACT_ATOMS: atom_id res chain seq x y z
N MET A 1 -68.48 29.95 -21.16
CA MET A 1 -68.46 29.17 -19.90
C MET A 1 -68.92 27.77 -20.26
N ILE A 2 -68.11 26.73 -20.38
CA ILE A 2 -66.81 26.38 -19.76
C ILE A 2 -65.92 25.74 -20.86
N LEU A 3 -64.69 26.25 -20.97
CA LEU A 3 -63.52 25.79 -21.77
C LEU A 3 -62.74 24.74 -20.94
N SER A 4 -61.84 23.85 -21.40
CA SER A 4 -61.08 23.70 -22.66
C SER A 4 -60.31 22.36 -22.67
N LEU A 5 -60.28 21.68 -23.84
CA LEU A 5 -59.15 21.01 -24.56
C LEU A 5 -58.18 20.03 -23.84
N ALA A 6 -57.58 19.01 -24.45
CA ALA A 6 -57.62 18.36 -25.77
C ALA A 6 -56.66 17.14 -25.81
N ALA A 7 -56.95 16.19 -26.71
CA ALA A 7 -56.05 15.51 -27.65
C ALA A 7 -54.87 14.59 -27.17
N THR A 8 -55.04 13.29 -27.45
CA THR A 8 -54.13 12.34 -28.18
C THR A 8 -52.62 12.25 -27.88
N LEU A 9 -52.05 11.03 -27.67
CA LEU A 9 -51.04 10.37 -28.55
C LEU A 9 -50.35 9.08 -27.95
N PHE A 10 -50.26 8.03 -28.81
CA PHE A 10 -49.34 6.84 -28.93
C PHE A 10 -49.09 5.84 -27.76
N VAL A 11 -49.46 4.53 -27.79
CA VAL A 11 -49.04 3.35 -28.64
C VAL A 11 -47.63 2.85 -28.21
N LEU A 12 -47.36 1.67 -27.61
CA LEU A 12 -47.51 0.27 -28.05
C LEU A 12 -47.15 -0.72 -26.90
N VAL A 13 -47.93 -1.79 -26.72
CA VAL A 13 -47.58 -3.07 -26.03
C VAL A 13 -48.17 -4.17 -26.92
N PRO A 14 -47.40 -5.22 -27.34
CA PRO A 14 -47.46 -6.55 -26.68
C PRO A 14 -46.11 -7.31 -26.75
N PHE A 15 -45.71 -8.21 -25.84
CA PHE A 15 -46.23 -9.55 -25.59
C PHE A 15 -45.47 -10.12 -24.36
N LEU A 16 -46.17 -10.41 -23.26
CA LEU A 16 -45.65 -11.23 -22.16
C LEU A 16 -46.78 -12.10 -21.65
N SER A 17 -46.82 -13.34 -22.11
CA SER A 17 -47.36 -14.46 -21.35
C SER A 17 -47.05 -15.76 -22.09
N TRP A 18 -46.23 -16.62 -21.50
CA TRP A 18 -46.63 -18.02 -21.31
C TRP A 18 -45.68 -18.80 -20.38
N LEU A 19 -46.29 -19.33 -19.31
CA LEU A 19 -45.96 -20.54 -18.53
C LEU A 19 -44.72 -20.51 -17.62
N SER A 20 -44.87 -20.43 -16.28
CA SER A 20 -45.43 -21.42 -15.34
C SER A 20 -44.50 -22.60 -15.04
N SER A 21 -43.91 -22.55 -13.84
CA SER A 21 -43.63 -23.63 -12.89
C SER A 21 -43.17 -25.00 -13.39
N ASN A 22 -41.99 -25.44 -12.91
CA ASN A 22 -41.88 -26.68 -12.12
C ASN A 22 -40.57 -26.75 -11.31
N LYS A 23 -40.70 -27.04 -10.01
CA LYS A 23 -39.65 -27.57 -9.13
C LYS A 23 -39.33 -29.01 -9.56
N LEU A 24 -38.06 -29.46 -9.46
CA LEU A 24 -37.62 -30.75 -8.87
C LEU A 24 -36.10 -31.01 -9.06
N THR A 25 -35.40 -31.08 -7.90
CA THR A 25 -34.23 -31.92 -7.51
C THR A 25 -32.85 -31.83 -8.19
N PRO A 26 -31.75 -32.07 -7.42
CA PRO A 26 -30.37 -31.94 -7.88
C PRO A 26 -29.88 -33.26 -8.48
N ASN A 27 -29.40 -33.22 -9.72
CA ASN A 27 -28.61 -34.32 -10.28
C ASN A 27 -27.15 -33.90 -10.33
N ASN A 28 -26.33 -34.69 -9.62
CA ASN A 28 -24.90 -34.85 -9.84
C ASN A 28 -24.67 -35.20 -11.32
N GLU A 29 -24.20 -34.24 -12.12
CA GLU A 29 -23.60 -34.54 -13.41
C GLU A 29 -22.16 -34.01 -13.39
N LEU A 30 -21.24 -34.96 -13.54
CA LEU A 30 -19.82 -34.76 -13.81
C LEU A 30 -19.68 -33.82 -15.01
N TYR A 31 -19.09 -32.65 -14.80
CA TYR A 31 -18.68 -31.78 -15.91
C TYR A 31 -17.55 -32.48 -16.68
N HIS A 32 -17.91 -33.07 -17.82
CA HIS A 32 -16.99 -33.41 -18.88
C HIS A 32 -16.47 -32.10 -19.51
N GLU A 33 -15.16 -31.86 -19.40
CA GLU A 33 -14.47 -30.83 -20.17
C GLU A 33 -14.74 -31.01 -21.66
N ASN A 34 -15.19 -29.94 -22.32
CA ASN A 34 -15.41 -29.89 -23.75
C ASN A 34 -14.08 -29.50 -24.43
N PRO A 35 -13.40 -30.39 -25.17
CA PRO A 35 -12.02 -30.17 -25.66
C PRO A 35 -11.92 -29.18 -26.84
N ASN A 36 -12.95 -28.36 -27.09
CA ASN A 36 -13.04 -27.44 -28.21
C ASN A 36 -13.26 -25.97 -27.80
N GLU A 37 -12.95 -25.59 -26.56
CA GLU A 37 -12.75 -24.16 -26.27
C GLU A 37 -11.46 -23.67 -26.94
N PRO A 38 -11.50 -22.57 -27.70
CA PRO A 38 -10.30 -22.02 -28.33
C PRO A 38 -9.35 -21.52 -27.23
N VAL A 39 -8.28 -22.28 -26.98
CA VAL A 39 -7.19 -21.86 -26.09
C VAL A 39 -6.49 -20.67 -26.74
N LEU A 40 -6.64 -19.49 -26.13
CA LEU A 40 -5.91 -18.29 -26.54
C LEU A 40 -4.44 -18.45 -26.16
N GLN A 41 -3.62 -18.73 -27.16
CA GLN A 41 -2.17 -18.86 -27.02
C GLN A 41 -1.55 -17.49 -27.32
N PHE A 42 -1.04 -16.83 -26.27
CA PHE A 42 -0.34 -15.56 -26.42
C PHE A 42 1.15 -15.81 -26.63
N GLU A 43 1.73 -15.20 -27.66
CA GLU A 43 3.18 -15.18 -27.88
C GLU A 43 3.67 -13.74 -28.02
N LEU A 44 4.78 -13.43 -27.36
CA LEU A 44 5.43 -12.14 -27.46
C LEU A 44 6.15 -12.04 -28.81
N ARG A 45 5.55 -11.32 -29.77
CA ARG A 45 6.11 -11.16 -31.12
C ARG A 45 7.02 -9.94 -31.28
N HIS A 46 6.71 -8.85 -30.58
CA HIS A 46 7.37 -7.55 -30.78
C HIS A 46 7.62 -6.85 -29.45
N LEU A 47 8.74 -6.14 -29.37
CA LEU A 47 9.08 -5.22 -28.30
C LEU A 47 9.06 -3.78 -28.83
N HIS A 48 8.61 -2.85 -27.99
CA HIS A 48 8.59 -1.43 -28.32
C HIS A 48 9.32 -0.62 -27.27
N ALA A 49 10.18 0.29 -27.70
CA ALA A 49 10.87 1.24 -26.83
C ALA A 49 10.69 2.65 -27.38
N VAL A 50 10.40 3.62 -26.52
CA VAL A 50 10.28 5.02 -26.92
C VAL A 50 11.59 5.73 -26.63
N SER A 51 12.21 6.30 -27.66
CA SER A 51 13.43 7.08 -27.53
C SER A 51 13.18 8.31 -26.64
N PRO A 52 13.86 8.47 -25.50
CA PRO A 52 13.59 9.54 -24.54
C PRO A 52 13.84 10.95 -25.12
N THR A 53 14.72 11.06 -26.12
CA THR A 53 15.12 12.34 -26.71
C THR A 53 14.32 12.75 -27.93
N SER A 54 13.71 11.79 -28.64
CA SER A 54 13.06 12.06 -29.92
C SER A 54 11.59 11.62 -29.99
N GLY A 55 11.08 10.91 -28.98
CA GLY A 55 9.72 10.38 -28.96
C GLY A 55 9.45 9.31 -30.02
N HIS A 56 10.47 8.87 -30.77
CA HIS A 56 10.35 7.82 -31.76
C HIS A 56 10.16 6.46 -31.09
N ILE A 57 9.14 5.72 -31.54
CA ILE A 57 8.86 4.36 -31.11
C ILE A 57 9.69 3.41 -31.98
N LEU A 58 10.61 2.69 -31.35
CA LEU A 58 11.42 1.63 -31.95
C LEU A 58 10.71 0.29 -31.80
N PHE A 59 10.58 -0.45 -32.91
CA PHE A 59 9.95 -1.76 -32.96
C PHE A 59 11.05 -2.81 -33.20
N SER A 60 11.08 -3.87 -32.39
CA SER A 60 11.96 -5.02 -32.62
C SER A 60 11.19 -6.33 -32.53
N ASP A 61 11.37 -7.19 -33.52
CA ASP A 61 10.81 -8.55 -33.51
C ASP A 61 11.59 -9.41 -32.52
N VAL A 62 10.89 -10.29 -31.79
CA VAL A 62 11.50 -11.22 -30.84
C VAL A 62 11.76 -12.55 -31.55
N SER A 63 13.04 -12.93 -31.67
CA SER A 63 13.43 -14.23 -32.22
C SER A 63 13.10 -15.35 -31.23
N SER A 64 12.59 -16.46 -31.75
CA SER A 64 12.30 -17.67 -30.97
C SER A 64 13.54 -18.34 -30.37
N GLN A 65 14.75 -18.00 -30.83
CA GLN A 65 15.99 -18.40 -30.14
C GLN A 65 16.24 -17.59 -28.87
N ALA A 66 15.86 -16.30 -28.82
CA ALA A 66 16.04 -15.46 -27.63
C ALA A 66 15.18 -15.94 -26.45
N LEU A 67 13.95 -16.38 -26.72
CA LEU A 67 13.02 -16.98 -25.75
C LEU A 67 13.53 -18.32 -25.17
N ASN A 68 14.20 -19.14 -25.99
CA ASN A 68 14.77 -20.40 -25.52
C ASN A 68 16.03 -20.20 -24.64
N THR A 69 16.82 -19.14 -24.87
CA THR A 69 17.92 -18.76 -23.97
C THR A 69 17.43 -18.26 -22.61
N LEU A 70 16.27 -17.60 -22.55
CA LEU A 70 15.64 -17.17 -21.29
C LEU A 70 15.06 -18.35 -20.49
N SER A 71 14.62 -19.40 -21.18
CA SER A 71 14.04 -20.60 -20.56
C SER A 71 15.09 -21.55 -19.95
N GLY A 72 16.38 -21.34 -20.26
CA GLY A 72 17.49 -22.22 -19.86
C GLY A 72 18.34 -21.70 -18.69
N MET A 73 18.02 -20.53 -18.13
CA MET A 73 18.65 -20.03 -16.91
C MET A 73 17.96 -20.66 -15.70
N SER A 74 18.55 -21.74 -15.20
CA SER A 74 18.27 -22.24 -13.85
C SER A 74 18.53 -21.13 -12.83
N ASP A 75 17.48 -20.79 -12.10
CA ASP A 75 17.39 -19.83 -11.00
C ASP A 75 18.65 -19.86 -10.10
N PRO A 76 19.54 -18.85 -10.18
CA PRO A 76 20.61 -18.70 -9.22
C PRO A 76 19.96 -18.16 -7.94
N SER A 77 19.75 -19.04 -6.97
CA SER A 77 19.11 -18.71 -5.70
C SER A 77 19.64 -17.43 -5.04
N GLY A 78 18.71 -16.64 -4.50
CA GLY A 78 18.96 -15.77 -3.35
C GLY A 78 18.73 -14.29 -3.62
N SER A 79 17.56 -13.79 -3.21
CA SER A 79 17.50 -12.44 -2.65
C SER A 79 16.29 -12.33 -1.70
N THR A 80 15.07 -12.58 -2.18
CA THR A 80 13.87 -12.62 -1.33
C THR A 80 13.24 -14.00 -1.34
N LYS A 81 13.13 -14.64 -0.17
CA LYS A 81 12.26 -15.81 -0.03
C LYS A 81 10.83 -15.29 -0.18
N SER A 82 10.05 -15.91 -1.04
CA SER A 82 8.64 -15.60 -1.20
C SER A 82 7.79 -16.65 -0.47
N SER A 83 6.59 -16.26 -0.07
CA SER A 83 5.57 -17.11 0.52
C SER A 83 4.23 -16.84 -0.14
N TYR A 84 3.25 -17.70 0.06
CA TYR A 84 1.89 -17.43 -0.36
C TYR A 84 1.08 -16.84 0.80
N ILE A 85 0.32 -15.78 0.53
CA ILE A 85 -0.64 -15.20 1.47
C ILE A 85 -1.99 -15.06 0.76
N ILE A 86 -3.06 -15.18 1.54
CA ILE A 86 -4.43 -14.89 1.08
C ILE A 86 -4.63 -13.38 1.06
N GLN A 87 -4.80 -12.83 -0.14
CA GLN A 87 -5.23 -11.45 -0.35
C GLN A 87 -6.75 -11.41 -0.48
N SER A 88 -7.38 -10.40 0.14
CA SER A 88 -8.74 -10.02 -0.19
C SER A 88 -8.71 -8.84 -1.18
N ARG A 89 -9.17 -9.06 -2.41
CA ARG A 89 -9.19 -8.04 -3.47
C ARG A 89 -10.60 -7.57 -3.77
N LEU A 90 -10.76 -6.27 -3.98
CA LEU A 90 -12.01 -5.70 -4.50
C LEU A 90 -12.20 -6.06 -5.97
N SER A 91 -13.38 -6.53 -6.33
CA SER A 91 -13.75 -6.80 -7.73
C SER A 91 -13.66 -5.54 -8.64
N LYS A 92 -13.91 -4.35 -8.07
CA LYS A 92 -13.83 -3.03 -8.75
C LYS A 92 -13.37 -1.93 -7.77
N PRO A 93 -12.06 -1.65 -7.62
CA PRO A 93 -11.55 -0.77 -6.56
C PRO A 93 -11.85 0.73 -6.74
N ILE A 94 -12.03 1.21 -7.97
CA ILE A 94 -12.00 2.65 -8.28
C ILE A 94 -13.39 3.28 -8.44
N GLY A 95 -14.27 2.64 -9.22
CA GLY A 95 -15.60 3.18 -9.56
C GLY A 95 -16.52 3.41 -8.34
N PRO A 96 -16.71 2.41 -7.46
CA PRO A 96 -17.46 2.56 -6.21
C PRO A 96 -16.87 3.65 -5.30
N ARG A 97 -15.53 3.78 -5.28
CA ARG A 97 -14.82 4.72 -4.41
C ARG A 97 -14.98 6.18 -4.86
N LEU A 98 -14.82 6.45 -6.15
CA LEU A 98 -15.05 7.79 -6.71
C LEU A 98 -16.50 8.24 -6.46
N ARG A 99 -17.48 7.34 -6.64
CA ARG A 99 -18.90 7.62 -6.38
C ARG A 99 -19.21 7.84 -4.89
N SER A 100 -18.52 7.12 -4.01
CA SER A 100 -18.64 7.35 -2.56
C SER A 100 -18.12 8.73 -2.16
N ILE A 101 -16.99 9.17 -2.72
CA ILE A 101 -16.41 10.50 -2.46
C ILE A 101 -17.28 11.61 -3.06
N GLU A 102 -17.74 11.45 -4.29
CA GLU A 102 -18.42 12.51 -5.05
C GLU A 102 -19.91 12.63 -4.72
N PHE A 103 -20.58 11.50 -4.45
CA PHE A 103 -22.04 11.44 -4.29
C PHE A 103 -22.50 10.85 -2.96
N GLY A 104 -21.58 10.46 -2.05
CA GLY A 104 -21.93 9.82 -0.78
C GLY A 104 -22.59 8.45 -0.97
N GLU A 105 -22.39 7.81 -2.13
CA GLU A 105 -22.98 6.52 -2.44
C GLU A 105 -22.30 5.39 -1.66
N ASN A 106 -23.11 4.40 -1.23
CA ASN A 106 -22.64 3.21 -0.56
C ASN A 106 -22.96 1.99 -1.43
N GLU A 107 -21.92 1.36 -1.97
CA GLU A 107 -22.02 0.16 -2.80
C GLU A 107 -21.46 -1.02 -2.00
N ARG A 108 -22.17 -2.16 -2.02
CA ARG A 108 -21.63 -3.40 -1.44
C ARG A 108 -20.42 -3.83 -2.27
N LEU A 109 -19.26 -3.88 -1.61
CA LEU A 109 -18.02 -4.29 -2.25
C LEU A 109 -17.91 -5.81 -2.17
N ASP A 110 -17.87 -6.47 -3.32
CA ASP A 110 -17.60 -7.90 -3.42
C ASP A 110 -16.09 -8.14 -3.35
N TRP A 111 -15.68 -8.88 -2.32
CA TRP A 111 -14.31 -9.29 -2.06
C TRP A 111 -14.08 -10.69 -2.62
N ASN A 112 -13.00 -10.86 -3.37
CA ASN A 112 -12.49 -12.17 -3.77
C ASN A 112 -11.24 -12.48 -2.95
N GLU A 113 -11.11 -13.74 -2.52
CA GLU A 113 -9.91 -14.24 -1.87
C GLU A 113 -9.04 -14.91 -2.92
N ASP A 114 -7.84 -14.39 -3.12
CA ASP A 114 -6.85 -14.92 -4.05
C ASP A 114 -5.58 -15.28 -3.28
N GLU A 115 -5.00 -16.45 -3.58
CA GLU A 115 -3.64 -16.76 -3.11
C GLU A 115 -2.64 -16.04 -4.00
N ILE A 116 -1.83 -15.18 -3.40
CA ILE A 116 -0.84 -14.39 -4.11
C ILE A 116 0.55 -14.57 -3.51
N LEU A 117 1.55 -14.31 -4.33
CA LEU A 117 2.93 -14.38 -3.94
C LEU A 117 3.31 -13.12 -3.14
N SER A 118 3.71 -13.29 -1.90
CA SER A 118 4.14 -12.22 -0.99
C SER A 118 5.61 -12.39 -0.60
N PRO A 119 6.26 -11.35 -0.06
CA PRO A 119 7.53 -11.53 0.63
C PRO A 119 7.36 -12.45 1.84
N ASN A 120 8.34 -13.32 2.09
CA ASN A 120 8.40 -14.11 3.32
C ASN A 120 8.90 -13.25 4.47
N VAL A 121 7.98 -12.70 5.25
CA VAL A 121 8.28 -11.82 6.39
C VAL A 121 8.89 -12.55 7.59
N GLU A 122 8.95 -13.89 7.59
CA GLU A 122 9.63 -14.66 8.64
C GLU A 122 11.14 -14.84 8.38
N SER A 123 11.59 -14.47 7.18
CA SER A 123 12.99 -14.54 6.75
C SER A 123 13.71 -13.23 7.04
N LEU A 124 14.77 -13.27 7.87
CA LEU A 124 15.57 -12.09 8.19
C LEU A 124 16.20 -11.48 6.93
N GLU A 125 16.68 -12.33 6.03
CA GLU A 125 17.29 -11.93 4.76
C GLU A 125 16.31 -11.13 3.91
N THR A 126 15.05 -11.57 3.85
CA THR A 126 13.99 -10.91 3.08
C THR A 126 13.63 -9.56 3.69
N LEU A 127 13.45 -9.48 5.01
CA LEU A 127 13.22 -8.19 5.67
C LEU A 127 14.41 -7.23 5.48
N ARG A 128 15.64 -7.73 5.59
CA ARG A 128 16.85 -6.91 5.41
C ARG A 128 16.95 -6.35 3.99
N GLU A 129 16.66 -7.16 2.97
CA GLU A 129 16.70 -6.70 1.59
C GLU A 129 15.60 -5.67 1.29
N LEU A 130 14.36 -5.91 1.74
CA LEU A 130 13.29 -4.92 1.60
C LEU A 130 13.62 -3.62 2.36
N ALA A 131 14.26 -3.70 3.52
CA ALA A 131 14.73 -2.53 4.25
C ALA A 131 15.79 -1.74 3.45
N LYS A 132 16.74 -2.43 2.78
CA LYS A 132 17.72 -1.79 1.87
C LYS A 132 17.03 -1.09 0.69
N MET A 133 16.07 -1.73 0.03
CA MET A 133 15.25 -1.08 -1.02
C MET A 133 14.48 0.13 -0.50
N THR A 134 14.05 0.07 0.77
CA THR A 134 13.36 1.17 1.44
C THR A 134 14.32 2.34 1.70
N ASN A 135 15.57 2.08 2.11
CA ASN A 135 16.59 3.12 2.19
C ASN A 135 16.84 3.79 0.83
N ASN A 136 16.90 3.00 -0.23
CA ASN A 136 17.15 3.52 -1.57
C ASN A 136 16.07 4.50 -2.04
N ALA A 137 14.84 4.46 -1.50
CA ALA A 137 13.81 5.48 -1.74
C ALA A 137 14.22 6.90 -1.31
N TYR A 138 15.23 7.04 -0.44
CA TYR A 138 15.71 8.33 0.07
C TYR A 138 16.84 8.93 -0.76
N VAL A 139 17.42 8.20 -1.71
CA VAL A 139 18.65 8.58 -2.42
C VAL A 139 18.58 8.23 -3.91
N GLU A 140 19.46 8.84 -4.71
CA GLU A 140 19.63 8.48 -6.13
C GLU A 140 20.60 7.29 -6.27
N PRO A 141 20.54 6.51 -7.37
CA PRO A 141 21.39 5.32 -7.55
C PRO A 141 22.90 5.54 -7.52
N ASP A 142 23.36 6.76 -7.76
CA ASP A 142 24.77 7.17 -7.72
C ASP A 142 25.21 7.72 -6.35
N ASP A 143 24.29 7.87 -5.40
CA ASP A 143 24.60 8.31 -4.04
C ASP A 143 25.36 7.20 -3.28
N PRO A 144 26.44 7.52 -2.53
CA PRO A 144 27.19 6.54 -1.75
C PRO A 144 26.37 5.84 -0.65
N ALA A 145 25.22 6.39 -0.25
CA ALA A 145 24.28 5.76 0.68
C ALA A 145 23.30 4.78 -0.01
N TRP A 146 23.40 4.60 -1.33
CA TRP A 146 22.64 3.57 -2.05
C TRP A 146 23.13 2.17 -1.70
N TYR A 147 22.22 1.30 -1.27
CA TYR A 147 22.52 -0.11 -1.06
C TYR A 147 22.49 -0.88 -2.37
N ASP A 148 23.59 -1.57 -2.65
CA ASP A 148 23.65 -2.56 -3.73
C ASP A 148 22.72 -3.74 -3.43
N LEU A 149 21.92 -4.11 -4.42
CA LEU A 149 20.98 -5.23 -4.40
C LEU A 149 21.51 -6.43 -5.21
N HIS A 150 22.83 -6.50 -5.39
CA HIS A 150 23.58 -7.62 -5.95
C HIS A 150 23.14 -8.07 -7.35
N GLY A 151 22.55 -7.16 -8.14
CA GLY A 151 22.09 -7.44 -9.51
C GLY A 151 20.83 -8.31 -9.60
N ASN A 152 20.19 -8.63 -8.47
CA ASN A 152 18.96 -9.43 -8.42
C ASN A 152 17.71 -8.62 -8.77
N TRP A 153 17.85 -7.30 -8.90
CA TRP A 153 16.77 -6.38 -9.20
C TRP A 153 17.18 -5.40 -10.29
N ASN A 154 16.39 -5.33 -11.35
CA ASN A 154 16.41 -4.26 -12.32
C ASN A 154 15.81 -3.01 -11.66
N VAL A 155 16.64 -1.98 -11.45
CA VAL A 155 16.18 -0.66 -10.99
C VAL A 155 15.46 -0.02 -12.17
N SER A 156 14.13 0.07 -12.11
CA SER A 156 13.33 0.31 -13.31
C SER A 156 12.87 1.75 -13.49
N LEU A 157 12.67 2.53 -12.42
CA LEU A 157 12.44 3.99 -12.54
C LEU A 157 12.43 4.71 -11.17
N PRO A 158 13.16 5.82 -10.99
CA PRO A 158 12.85 6.80 -9.94
C PRO A 158 11.54 7.53 -10.28
N PHE A 159 10.73 7.85 -9.27
CA PHE A 159 9.58 8.75 -9.42
C PHE A 159 9.62 9.85 -8.35
N GLY A 160 9.11 11.06 -8.66
CA GLY A 160 9.11 12.20 -7.73
C GLY A 160 10.46 12.90 -7.58
N TRP A 161 11.45 12.51 -8.39
CA TRP A 161 12.81 13.08 -8.41
C TRP A 161 12.97 14.19 -9.47
N GLU A 162 11.87 14.66 -10.08
CA GLU A 162 11.86 15.75 -11.06
C GLU A 162 12.33 17.10 -10.46
N PRO A 163 12.70 18.12 -11.27
CA PRO A 163 13.35 19.34 -10.80
C PRO A 163 12.56 20.20 -9.78
N ASP A 164 11.23 20.12 -9.80
CA ASP A 164 10.34 20.73 -8.81
C ASP A 164 10.29 19.92 -7.51
N ALA A 165 10.43 18.59 -7.63
CA ALA A 165 10.74 17.65 -6.56
C ALA A 165 9.82 17.72 -5.33
N ASP A 166 8.60 18.25 -5.55
CA ASP A 166 7.59 18.63 -4.56
C ASP A 166 6.46 17.57 -4.44
N GLY A 167 6.61 16.48 -5.20
CA GLY A 167 5.78 15.29 -5.19
C GLY A 167 6.38 14.15 -4.36
N PHE A 168 5.62 13.06 -4.26
CA PHE A 168 6.01 11.86 -3.52
C PHE A 168 7.16 11.12 -4.24
N ARG A 169 8.20 10.70 -3.51
CA ARG A 169 9.41 10.08 -4.10
C ARG A 169 9.54 8.61 -3.81
N GLY A 170 10.24 7.93 -4.68
CA GLY A 170 10.62 6.55 -4.46
C GLY A 170 11.23 5.92 -5.69
N HIS A 171 11.31 4.59 -5.66
CA HIS A 171 11.85 3.79 -6.74
C HIS A 171 10.99 2.57 -6.98
N VAL A 172 11.00 2.11 -8.23
CA VAL A 172 10.46 0.82 -8.61
C VAL A 172 11.62 -0.14 -8.86
N PHE A 173 11.56 -1.29 -8.23
CA PHE A 173 12.47 -2.42 -8.43
C PHE A 173 11.70 -3.54 -9.12
N ALA A 174 12.30 -4.20 -10.10
CA ALA A 174 11.69 -5.36 -10.75
C ALA A 174 12.67 -6.51 -10.79
N THR A 175 12.18 -7.74 -10.70
CA THR A 175 13.02 -8.92 -10.96
C THR A 175 13.51 -8.89 -12.43
N PRO A 176 14.59 -9.60 -12.80
CA PRO A 176 15.13 -9.58 -14.16
C PRO A 176 14.12 -10.00 -15.25
N ASP A 177 13.17 -10.87 -14.87
CA ASP A 177 12.07 -11.36 -15.70
C ASP A 177 10.79 -10.51 -15.60
N ASN A 178 10.79 -9.42 -14.82
CA ASN A 178 9.66 -8.55 -14.52
C ASN A 178 8.42 -9.26 -13.91
N SER A 179 8.60 -10.45 -13.33
CA SER A 179 7.50 -11.19 -12.70
C SER A 179 7.07 -10.58 -11.36
N THR A 180 8.01 -10.00 -10.61
CA THR A 180 7.74 -9.29 -9.36
C THR A 180 8.24 -7.85 -9.43
N VAL A 181 7.41 -6.91 -9.01
CA VAL A 181 7.68 -5.48 -8.97
C VAL A 181 7.51 -4.99 -7.54
N VAL A 182 8.53 -4.34 -6.99
CA VAL A 182 8.51 -3.73 -5.66
C VAL A 182 8.49 -2.22 -5.81
N VAL A 183 7.42 -1.60 -5.31
CA VAL A 183 7.27 -0.15 -5.26
C VAL A 183 7.71 0.33 -3.89
N SER A 184 8.82 1.05 -3.85
CA SER A 184 9.41 1.59 -2.62
C SER A 184 9.07 3.07 -2.46
N ILE A 185 8.44 3.40 -1.34
CA ILE A 185 7.80 4.68 -1.06
C ILE A 185 8.62 5.38 0.05
N LYS A 186 9.25 6.51 -0.30
CA LYS A 186 10.04 7.36 0.62
C LYS A 186 9.18 7.94 1.75
N GLY A 187 9.66 7.90 2.99
CA GLY A 187 9.04 8.64 4.10
C GLY A 187 9.57 10.06 4.30
N THR A 188 9.30 10.63 5.49
CA THR A 188 9.62 12.02 5.80
C THR A 188 11.12 12.33 5.80
N SER A 189 11.49 13.39 5.11
CA SER A 189 12.86 13.94 5.15
C SER A 189 13.06 14.76 6.44
N ALA A 190 13.16 14.11 7.59
CA ALA A 190 13.35 14.85 8.85
C ALA A 190 14.78 15.42 8.92
N ALA A 191 14.90 16.68 9.38
CA ALA A 191 16.19 17.38 9.48
C ALA A 191 17.26 16.64 10.32
N PHE A 192 16.84 15.74 11.21
CA PHE A 192 17.73 14.90 12.03
C PHE A 192 18.32 13.69 11.29
N PHE A 193 17.80 13.35 10.11
CA PHE A 193 18.18 12.20 9.29
C PHE A 193 18.80 12.59 7.94
N GLY A 194 19.43 13.78 7.85
CA GLY A 194 20.19 14.16 6.65
C GLY A 194 19.52 15.17 5.71
N GLY A 195 18.87 16.20 6.26
CA GLY A 195 18.56 17.43 5.53
C GLY A 195 17.11 17.53 5.07
N GLY A 196 16.48 18.66 5.44
CA GLY A 196 15.15 19.03 4.98
C GLY A 196 15.17 19.33 3.48
N GLY A 197 15.08 18.27 2.67
CA GLY A 197 14.94 18.37 1.23
C GLY A 197 13.63 19.03 0.83
N PRO A 198 13.39 19.20 -0.48
CA PRO A 198 12.21 19.91 -1.01
C PRO A 198 10.87 19.39 -0.47
N THR A 199 10.76 18.08 -0.18
CA THR A 199 9.52 17.43 0.31
C THR A 199 9.26 17.60 1.81
N ALA A 200 10.27 17.98 2.60
CA ALA A 200 10.24 17.87 4.07
C ALA A 200 9.06 18.59 4.74
N LYS A 201 8.63 19.73 4.18
CA LYS A 201 7.49 20.50 4.71
C LYS A 201 6.17 19.77 4.48
N LYS A 202 5.97 19.19 3.30
CA LYS A 202 4.76 18.42 2.96
C LYS A 202 4.74 17.09 3.68
N ASP A 203 5.88 16.43 3.81
CA ASP A 203 6.01 15.18 4.55
C ASP A 203 5.54 15.37 6.00
N LYS A 204 6.07 16.41 6.68
CA LYS A 204 5.66 16.77 8.05
C LYS A 204 4.19 17.19 8.15
N LEU A 205 3.66 17.88 7.14
CA LEU A 205 2.22 18.22 7.08
C LEU A 205 1.38 16.93 7.07
N ASN A 206 1.77 15.93 6.28
CA ASN A 206 1.06 14.66 6.16
C ASN A 206 1.19 13.81 7.43
N ASP A 207 2.36 13.77 8.06
CA ASP A 207 2.55 13.12 9.36
C ASP A 207 1.55 13.66 10.39
N ASN A 208 1.49 14.99 10.47
CA ASN A 208 0.62 15.69 11.39
C ASN A 208 -0.86 15.54 11.03
N LEU A 209 -1.21 15.48 9.74
CA LEU A 209 -2.61 15.43 9.31
C LEU A 209 -3.19 14.02 9.42
N LEU A 210 -2.44 13.01 8.97
CA LEU A 210 -2.91 11.61 8.92
C LEU A 210 -2.91 10.96 10.30
N PHE A 211 -1.87 11.19 11.10
CA PHE A 211 -1.61 10.35 12.27
C PHE A 211 -1.74 11.07 13.61
N SER A 212 -2.01 12.37 13.62
CA SER A 212 -2.36 13.05 14.88
C SER A 212 -3.85 12.91 15.20
N CYS A 213 -4.20 13.05 16.48
CA CYS A 213 -5.59 12.99 16.90
C CYS A 213 -6.45 14.13 16.35
N CYS A 214 -6.02 15.39 16.48
CA CYS A 214 -6.77 16.53 15.96
C CYS A 214 -5.81 17.58 15.40
N CYS A 215 -5.41 17.40 14.13
CA CYS A 215 -4.62 18.38 13.37
C CYS A 215 -3.39 18.91 14.10
N ALA A 216 -2.62 17.98 14.68
CA ALA A 216 -1.39 18.20 15.41
C ALA A 216 -1.54 19.09 16.67
N ARG A 217 -2.74 19.09 17.28
CA ARG A 217 -2.97 19.64 18.61
C ARG A 217 -2.46 18.66 19.68
N VAL A 218 -1.14 18.65 19.88
CA VAL A 218 -0.48 17.83 20.91
C VAL A 218 0.05 18.71 22.03
N ASP A 219 1.03 19.56 21.72
CA ASP A 219 1.59 20.53 22.65
C ASP A 219 2.12 21.78 21.89
N TRP A 220 2.74 22.71 22.62
CA TRP A 220 3.23 23.98 22.08
C TRP A 220 4.39 23.83 21.06
N THR A 221 5.01 22.66 20.98
CA THR A 221 6.11 22.37 20.03
C THR A 221 5.61 21.87 18.66
N TRP A 222 4.32 21.55 18.54
CA TRP A 222 3.70 21.09 17.29
C TRP A 222 3.07 22.24 16.51
N THR A 223 3.13 22.14 15.18
CA THR A 223 2.45 23.07 14.27
C THR A 223 1.12 22.47 13.86
N THR A 224 0.05 23.21 14.09
CA THR A 224 -1.30 22.78 13.76
C THR A 224 -1.52 22.83 12.26
N VAL A 225 -2.20 21.82 11.73
CA VAL A 225 -2.29 21.60 10.27
C VAL A 225 -3.68 21.80 9.68
N CYS A 226 -4.69 21.98 10.52
CA CYS A 226 -6.05 22.31 10.09
C CYS A 226 -6.82 23.02 11.22
N ASP A 227 -7.97 23.61 10.87
CA ASP A 227 -8.82 24.38 11.78
C ASP A 227 -10.03 23.60 12.31
N CYS A 228 -9.93 22.26 12.42
CA CYS A 228 -11.04 21.40 12.90
C CYS A 228 -11.12 21.28 14.44
N TYR A 229 -10.20 21.90 15.17
CA TYR A 229 -10.22 21.95 16.63
C TYR A 229 -11.37 22.83 17.15
N ARG A 230 -12.04 22.39 18.22
CA ARG A 230 -13.25 23.07 18.77
C ARG A 230 -13.18 23.38 20.26
N GLY A 231 -11.97 23.36 20.84
CA GLY A 231 -11.77 23.66 22.25
C GLY A 231 -11.77 22.42 23.15
N GLY A 232 -11.01 22.48 24.25
CA GLY A 232 -10.85 21.35 25.16
C GLY A 232 -10.24 20.16 24.45
N TRP A 233 -10.94 19.03 24.47
CA TRP A 233 -10.56 17.80 23.77
C TRP A 233 -11.50 17.46 22.62
N LYS A 234 -12.12 18.47 21.99
CA LYS A 234 -13.10 18.28 20.92
C LYS A 234 -12.52 18.55 19.54
N CYS A 235 -12.79 17.65 18.61
CA CYS A 235 -12.41 17.77 17.21
C CYS A 235 -13.62 17.52 16.30
N ASP A 236 -13.86 18.43 15.35
CA ASP A 236 -14.92 18.25 14.37
C ASP A 236 -14.55 17.15 13.37
N GLN A 237 -15.32 16.07 13.36
CA GLN A 237 -15.00 14.86 12.60
C GLN A 237 -15.14 15.08 11.10
N THR A 238 -16.19 15.77 10.65
CA THR A 238 -16.45 16.01 9.22
C THR A 238 -15.39 16.91 8.60
N CYS A 239 -15.03 17.98 9.29
CA CYS A 239 -13.93 18.87 8.93
C CYS A 239 -12.61 18.08 8.85
N LEU A 240 -12.30 17.26 9.85
CA LEU A 240 -11.05 16.51 9.90
C LEU A 240 -10.93 15.52 8.74
N GLN A 241 -12.01 14.78 8.45
CA GLN A 241 -12.06 13.86 7.31
C GLN A 241 -11.89 14.60 5.98
N THR A 242 -12.53 15.76 5.83
CA THR A 242 -12.41 16.58 4.63
C THR A 242 -10.97 17.06 4.45
N ALA A 243 -10.36 17.62 5.50
CA ALA A 243 -8.97 18.08 5.47
C ALA A 243 -8.01 16.93 5.06
N ILE A 244 -8.19 15.75 5.65
CA ILE A 244 -7.40 14.57 5.27
C ILE A 244 -7.60 14.21 3.79
N ILE A 245 -8.82 14.21 3.28
CA ILE A 245 -9.08 13.84 1.87
C ILE A 245 -8.49 14.87 0.91
N THR A 246 -8.66 16.16 1.20
CA THR A 246 -8.27 17.25 0.29
C THR A 246 -6.78 17.58 0.34
N GLU A 247 -6.14 17.38 1.50
CA GLU A 247 -4.77 17.83 1.73
C GLU A 247 -3.75 16.69 1.87
N SER A 248 -4.20 15.43 2.00
CA SER A 248 -3.27 14.30 2.08
C SER A 248 -2.71 13.86 0.73
N LEU A 249 -1.49 13.34 0.76
CA LEU A 249 -0.79 12.76 -0.39
C LEU A 249 -1.25 11.35 -0.76
N PHE A 250 -2.22 10.78 -0.06
CA PHE A 250 -2.67 9.41 -0.24
C PHE A 250 -3.22 9.12 -1.65
N TYR A 251 -4.07 9.99 -2.16
CA TYR A 251 -4.80 9.76 -3.42
C TYR A 251 -3.92 9.76 -4.68
N PRO A 252 -2.94 10.66 -4.85
CA PRO A 252 -1.99 10.59 -5.96
C PRO A 252 -1.21 9.27 -6.04
N ILE A 253 -0.85 8.67 -4.90
CA ILE A 253 -0.06 7.42 -4.87
C ILE A 253 -0.89 6.23 -5.36
N GLY A 254 -2.15 6.13 -4.94
CA GLY A 254 -3.05 5.06 -5.39
C GLY A 254 -3.25 5.03 -6.91
N THR A 255 -3.15 6.17 -7.58
CA THR A 255 -3.23 6.22 -9.05
C THR A 255 -2.00 5.63 -9.76
N LEU A 256 -0.79 5.71 -9.18
CA LEU A 256 0.44 5.19 -9.79
C LEU A 256 0.36 3.66 -10.02
N ILE A 257 -0.19 2.93 -9.05
CA ILE A 257 -0.32 1.46 -9.10
C ILE A 257 -1.36 1.02 -10.12
N CYS A 258 -2.42 1.81 -10.32
CA CYS A 258 -3.47 1.47 -11.28
C CYS A 258 -2.99 1.45 -12.73
N PHE A 259 -1.90 2.19 -13.05
CA PHE A 259 -1.39 2.33 -14.42
C PHE A 259 -0.22 1.42 -14.76
N HIS A 260 0.46 0.82 -13.78
CA HIS A 260 1.68 0.06 -14.02
C HIS A 260 1.47 -1.45 -13.85
N SER A 261 1.74 -2.19 -14.93
CA SER A 261 1.92 -3.65 -14.98
C SER A 261 0.71 -4.51 -14.56
N PRO A 262 -0.32 -4.66 -15.42
CA PRO A 262 -1.53 -5.45 -15.13
C PRO A 262 -1.30 -6.97 -14.93
N HIS A 263 -0.07 -7.46 -15.13
CA HIS A 263 0.28 -8.89 -15.06
C HIS A 263 1.44 -9.20 -14.11
N ALA A 264 2.06 -8.19 -13.47
CA ALA A 264 3.16 -8.42 -12.54
C ALA A 264 2.63 -8.58 -11.10
N ASN A 265 3.37 -9.33 -10.29
CA ASN A 265 3.13 -9.41 -8.86
C ASN A 265 3.69 -8.14 -8.18
N ILE A 266 2.82 -7.31 -7.59
CA ILE A 266 3.22 -6.01 -7.04
C ILE A 266 3.35 -6.11 -5.53
N TRP A 267 4.52 -5.75 -4.99
CA TRP A 267 4.75 -5.53 -3.57
C TRP A 267 4.95 -4.06 -3.30
N MET A 268 4.47 -3.59 -2.14
CA MET A 268 4.74 -2.24 -1.66
C MET A 268 5.59 -2.28 -0.41
N ILE A 269 6.54 -1.36 -0.33
CA ILE A 269 7.36 -1.17 0.85
C ILE A 269 7.56 0.30 1.13
N GLY A 270 7.80 0.62 2.39
CA GLY A 270 8.10 1.98 2.79
C GLY A 270 8.50 2.07 4.26
N HIS A 271 9.11 3.20 4.59
CA HIS A 271 9.53 3.51 5.96
C HIS A 271 8.84 4.77 6.47
N SER A 272 8.54 4.84 7.77
CA SER A 272 7.93 6.02 8.40
C SER A 272 6.61 6.40 7.68
N LEU A 273 6.41 7.68 7.33
CA LEU A 273 5.29 8.15 6.48
C LEU A 273 5.07 7.27 5.24
N GLY A 274 6.15 6.88 4.57
CA GLY A 274 6.07 6.08 3.35
C GLY A 274 5.59 4.65 3.60
N GLY A 275 5.88 4.11 4.79
CA GLY A 275 5.34 2.82 5.23
C GLY A 275 3.83 2.90 5.43
N ALA A 276 3.35 3.90 6.18
CA ALA A 276 1.93 4.08 6.40
C ALA A 276 1.17 4.33 5.08
N LEU A 277 1.69 5.16 4.17
CA LEU A 277 1.09 5.35 2.85
C LEU A 277 1.05 4.05 2.04
N SER A 278 2.12 3.26 2.07
CA SER A 278 2.16 1.95 1.40
C SER A 278 1.08 1.01 1.95
N SER A 279 0.88 0.98 3.26
CA SER A 279 -0.16 0.17 3.89
C SER A 279 -1.57 0.63 3.50
N LEU A 280 -1.86 1.93 3.57
CA LEU A 280 -3.18 2.47 3.17
C LEU A 280 -3.50 2.11 1.71
N VAL A 281 -2.51 2.18 0.82
CA VAL A 281 -2.66 1.83 -0.59
C VAL A 281 -2.80 0.31 -0.75
N GLY A 282 -2.00 -0.48 -0.02
CA GLY A 282 -2.09 -1.93 0.03
C GLY A 282 -3.42 -2.45 0.52
N ILE A 283 -4.05 -1.82 1.50
CA ILE A 283 -5.41 -2.15 1.92
C ILE A 283 -6.44 -1.82 0.83
N THR A 284 -6.24 -0.72 0.12
CA THR A 284 -7.16 -0.28 -0.94
C THR A 284 -7.16 -1.22 -2.15
N PHE A 285 -5.98 -1.72 -2.54
CA PHE A 285 -5.81 -2.57 -3.72
C PHE A 285 -5.57 -4.06 -3.41
N GLY A 286 -5.38 -4.40 -2.14
CA GLY A 286 -5.04 -5.72 -1.63
C GLY A 286 -3.60 -6.17 -1.88
N VAL A 287 -2.71 -5.29 -2.35
CA VAL A 287 -1.32 -5.68 -2.69
C VAL A 287 -0.48 -5.94 -1.43
N PRO A 288 0.43 -6.95 -1.40
CA PRO A 288 1.31 -7.20 -0.27
C PRO A 288 2.12 -5.98 0.15
N VAL A 289 2.20 -5.74 1.45
CA VAL A 289 2.94 -4.62 2.02
C VAL A 289 3.86 -5.08 3.14
N VAL A 290 5.11 -4.61 3.10
CA VAL A 290 6.02 -4.67 4.26
C VAL A 290 6.48 -3.26 4.59
N THR A 291 6.22 -2.80 5.80
CA THR A 291 6.59 -1.46 6.24
C THR A 291 7.62 -1.50 7.36
N PHE A 292 8.46 -0.47 7.46
CA PHE A 292 9.49 -0.35 8.49
C PHE A 292 9.27 0.93 9.32
N GLU A 293 9.20 0.79 10.64
CA GLU A 293 9.01 1.90 11.59
C GLU A 293 7.86 2.85 11.16
N ALA A 294 6.81 2.29 10.55
CA ALA A 294 5.65 3.06 10.13
C ALA A 294 4.83 3.47 11.36
N PRO A 295 4.23 4.67 11.39
CA PRO A 295 3.25 4.98 12.40
C PRO A 295 1.96 4.17 12.22
N GLY A 296 1.17 4.07 13.30
CA GLY A 296 -0.18 3.52 13.28
C GLY A 296 -1.06 4.19 12.22
N ASP A 297 -1.68 3.38 11.38
CA ASP A 297 -2.38 3.78 10.17
C ASP A 297 -3.87 3.39 10.18
N ARG A 298 -4.33 2.68 11.21
CA ARG A 298 -5.73 2.25 11.35
C ARG A 298 -6.69 3.44 11.48
N LEU A 299 -6.31 4.46 12.26
CA LEU A 299 -7.09 5.70 12.38
C LEU A 299 -7.15 6.47 11.05
N ALA A 300 -6.03 6.56 10.34
CA ALA A 300 -5.97 7.21 9.03
C ALA A 300 -6.86 6.48 8.02
N ALA A 301 -6.79 5.14 7.95
CA ALA A 301 -7.67 4.35 7.08
C ALA A 301 -9.15 4.55 7.40
N SER A 302 -9.50 4.59 8.69
CA SER A 302 -10.88 4.81 9.13
C SER A 302 -11.38 6.20 8.73
N ARG A 303 -10.55 7.24 8.87
CA ARG A 303 -10.90 8.63 8.48
C ARG A 303 -10.98 8.82 6.98
N LEU A 304 -10.12 8.12 6.23
CA LEU A 304 -10.19 8.04 4.79
C LEU A 304 -11.36 7.18 4.31
N HIS A 305 -12.11 6.50 5.18
CA HIS A 305 -13.17 5.56 4.80
C HIS A 305 -12.67 4.49 3.82
N LEU A 306 -11.46 3.99 4.04
CA LEU A 306 -10.90 2.94 3.19
C LEU A 306 -11.75 1.67 3.25
N PRO A 307 -11.81 0.90 2.16
CA PRO A 307 -12.53 -0.37 2.17
C PRO A 307 -11.97 -1.25 3.29
N SER A 308 -12.85 -1.88 4.07
CA SER A 308 -12.48 -2.78 5.15
C SER A 308 -12.50 -4.22 4.62
N PRO A 309 -11.35 -4.76 4.16
CA PRO A 309 -11.29 -6.15 3.70
C PRO A 309 -11.58 -7.12 4.83
N PRO A 310 -12.10 -8.32 4.53
CA PRO A 310 -12.29 -9.38 5.53
C PRO A 310 -10.97 -9.81 6.18
N SER A 311 -9.84 -9.61 5.50
CA SER A 311 -8.49 -9.81 6.02
C SER A 311 -7.57 -8.67 5.60
N THR A 312 -6.73 -8.22 6.52
CA THR A 312 -5.63 -7.25 6.28
C THR A 312 -4.25 -7.91 6.38
N HIS A 313 -4.19 -9.25 6.42
CA HIS A 313 -2.96 -10.01 6.70
C HIS A 313 -1.87 -9.89 5.63
N HIS A 314 -2.18 -9.36 4.44
CA HIS A 314 -1.21 -9.03 3.41
C HIS A 314 -0.37 -7.80 3.74
N VAL A 315 -0.70 -7.07 4.81
CA VAL A 315 0.09 -5.96 5.35
C VAL A 315 0.85 -6.43 6.60
N THR A 316 2.17 -6.23 6.59
CA THR A 316 3.05 -6.48 7.74
C THR A 316 3.84 -5.23 8.10
N HIS A 317 3.76 -4.81 9.36
CA HIS A 317 4.53 -3.73 9.94
C HIS A 317 5.72 -4.30 10.72
N VAL A 318 6.92 -3.77 10.48
CA VAL A 318 8.14 -4.19 11.16
C VAL A 318 8.68 -2.99 11.92
N TYR A 319 8.78 -3.10 13.24
CA TYR A 319 9.27 -2.00 14.07
C TYR A 319 9.90 -2.46 15.38
N HIS A 320 10.57 -1.55 16.07
CA HIS A 320 11.19 -1.84 17.35
C HIS A 320 10.72 -0.91 18.48
N THR A 321 10.67 -1.44 19.71
CA THR A 321 10.13 -0.72 20.88
C THR A 321 10.93 0.52 21.31
N ALA A 322 12.18 0.64 20.88
CA ALA A 322 12.99 1.84 21.14
C ALA A 322 12.65 3.03 20.22
N ASP A 323 11.81 2.83 19.20
CA ASP A 323 11.38 3.89 18.30
C ASP A 323 10.09 4.53 18.83
N PRO A 324 10.07 5.83 19.15
CA PRO A 324 8.86 6.50 19.61
C PRO A 324 7.80 6.72 18.52
N ILE A 325 8.10 6.55 17.23
CA ILE A 325 7.13 6.78 16.13
C ILE A 325 6.03 5.70 16.09
N PRO A 326 6.33 4.41 15.87
CA PRO A 326 5.33 3.33 15.92
C PRO A 326 4.78 3.10 17.34
N MET A 327 5.52 3.50 18.37
CA MET A 327 5.13 3.35 19.78
C MET A 327 4.39 4.57 20.35
N GLY A 328 4.13 5.60 19.54
CA GLY A 328 3.63 6.90 20.00
C GLY A 328 2.15 6.90 20.39
N HIS A 329 1.77 7.65 21.42
CA HIS A 329 0.43 7.67 22.06
C HIS A 329 -0.81 7.85 21.16
N ALA A 330 -0.65 8.36 19.94
CA ALA A 330 -1.74 8.61 18.99
C ALA A 330 -1.64 7.76 17.70
N MET A 331 -0.58 6.97 17.58
CA MET A 331 -0.08 6.37 16.33
C MET A 331 0.34 4.92 16.60
N VAL A 332 -0.40 4.21 17.45
CA VAL A 332 -0.07 2.87 17.93
C VAL A 332 -0.83 1.76 17.22
N CYS A 333 -1.94 2.05 16.53
CA CYS A 333 -2.78 1.01 15.95
C CYS A 333 -2.48 0.81 14.47
N HIS A 334 -1.92 -0.34 14.16
CA HIS A 334 -1.61 -0.74 12.79
C HIS A 334 -2.73 -1.59 12.19
N LEU A 335 -2.85 -1.53 10.87
CA LEU A 335 -3.61 -2.50 10.07
C LEU A 335 -2.77 -3.78 9.88
N GLY A 336 -3.41 -4.90 9.56
CA GLY A 336 -2.69 -6.15 9.31
C GLY A 336 -1.97 -6.72 10.54
N LYS A 337 -0.72 -7.12 10.35
CA LYS A 337 0.11 -7.76 11.39
C LYS A 337 1.36 -6.94 11.69
N SER A 338 1.86 -7.05 12.91
CA SER A 338 3.07 -6.38 13.39
C SER A 338 4.11 -7.41 13.83
N ILE A 339 5.34 -7.26 13.34
CA ILE A 339 6.57 -7.91 13.84
C ILE A 339 7.27 -6.91 14.74
N VAL A 340 7.19 -7.12 16.04
CA VAL A 340 7.70 -6.18 17.05
C VAL A 340 8.98 -6.69 17.67
N PHE A 341 10.07 -5.96 17.49
CA PHE A 341 11.33 -6.22 18.14
C PHE A 341 11.40 -5.50 19.49
N ASP A 342 11.38 -6.26 20.58
CA ASP A 342 11.49 -5.72 21.95
C ASP A 342 12.94 -5.32 22.29
N THR A 343 13.45 -4.29 21.61
CA THR A 343 14.81 -3.77 21.80
C THR A 343 15.04 -3.10 23.14
N VAL A 344 14.00 -2.53 23.76
CA VAL A 344 14.11 -1.94 25.10
C VAL A 344 14.37 -3.02 26.14
N SER A 345 13.56 -4.07 26.18
CA SER A 345 13.69 -5.11 27.21
C SER A 345 14.83 -6.10 26.93
N ASN A 346 15.02 -6.49 25.66
CA ASN A 346 15.92 -7.60 25.32
C ASN A 346 17.28 -7.14 24.76
N ALA A 347 17.38 -5.91 24.27
CA ALA A 347 18.64 -5.36 23.74
C ALA A 347 19.13 -4.11 24.50
N SER A 348 18.41 -3.66 25.54
CA SER A 348 18.75 -2.47 26.34
C SER A 348 18.90 -1.18 25.51
N TRP A 349 18.15 -1.05 24.42
CA TRP A 349 18.12 0.19 23.66
C TRP A 349 17.33 1.24 24.44
N THR A 350 17.83 2.48 24.45
CA THR A 350 17.08 3.62 24.99
C THR A 350 16.04 4.07 23.96
N VAL A 351 14.83 4.37 24.42
CA VAL A 351 13.81 5.00 23.57
C VAL A 351 14.33 6.34 23.06
N ASP A 352 14.53 6.45 21.75
CA ASP A 352 15.18 7.60 21.14
C ASP A 352 14.75 7.73 19.68
N ILE A 353 14.23 8.89 19.31
CA ILE A 353 13.83 9.18 17.92
C ILE A 353 14.97 8.93 16.94
N ARG A 354 16.25 9.07 17.32
CA ARG A 354 17.40 8.81 16.44
C ARG A 354 17.53 7.35 16.01
N THR A 355 16.88 6.42 16.71
CA THR A 355 16.84 5.00 16.35
C THR A 355 15.85 4.70 15.22
N HIS A 356 14.91 5.61 14.94
CA HIS A 356 13.90 5.49 13.88
C HIS A 356 14.47 5.28 12.48
N GLY A 357 15.60 5.93 12.14
CA GLY A 357 16.10 5.93 10.78
C GLY A 357 16.35 4.52 10.22
N ILE A 358 15.87 4.26 8.99
CA ILE A 358 15.95 2.96 8.29
C ILE A 358 17.35 2.32 8.29
N VAL A 359 18.42 3.10 8.29
CA VAL A 359 19.80 2.58 8.39
C VAL A 359 20.04 1.87 9.72
N ASN A 360 19.48 2.33 10.85
CA ASN A 360 19.55 1.59 12.12
C ASN A 360 18.80 0.26 12.04
N VAL A 361 17.66 0.25 11.37
CA VAL A 361 16.89 -0.99 11.15
C VAL A 361 17.72 -1.99 10.36
N ILE A 362 18.36 -1.56 9.26
CA ILE A 362 19.19 -2.42 8.41
C ILE A 362 20.44 -2.91 9.16
N GLU A 363 21.25 -1.98 9.67
CA GLU A 363 22.61 -2.24 10.15
C GLU A 363 22.69 -2.68 11.60
N ARG A 364 21.60 -2.54 12.37
CA ARG A 364 21.58 -2.92 13.80
C ARG A 364 20.46 -3.88 14.12
N LEU A 365 19.21 -3.54 13.79
CA LEU A 365 18.05 -4.37 14.16
C LEU A 365 18.05 -5.70 13.39
N LEU A 366 18.22 -5.62 12.07
CA LEU A 366 18.13 -6.75 11.15
C LEU A 366 19.50 -7.33 10.80
N ALA A 367 20.58 -6.92 11.49
CA ALA A 367 21.95 -7.35 11.20
C ALA A 367 22.23 -8.82 11.56
N GLU A 368 21.56 -9.34 12.59
CA GLU A 368 21.69 -10.72 13.06
C GLU A 368 20.31 -11.27 13.44
N PRO A 369 20.12 -12.60 13.44
CA PRO A 369 18.89 -13.21 13.94
C PRO A 369 18.54 -12.75 15.35
N TRP A 370 17.26 -12.47 15.59
CA TRP A 370 16.81 -11.92 16.87
C TRP A 370 16.92 -12.99 17.97
N PRO A 371 17.76 -12.81 19.01
CA PRO A 371 18.05 -13.90 19.95
C PRO A 371 16.82 -14.53 20.61
N PRO A 372 15.82 -13.74 21.08
CA PRO A 372 14.58 -14.30 21.61
C PRO A 372 13.76 -15.14 20.61
N SER A 373 13.89 -14.85 19.31
CA SER A 373 13.24 -15.63 18.25
C SER A 373 13.99 -16.92 17.94
N VAL A 374 15.32 -16.89 18.01
CA VAL A 374 16.17 -18.07 17.80
C VAL A 374 15.85 -19.16 18.82
N ASP A 375 15.58 -18.78 20.07
CA ASP A 375 15.15 -19.71 21.12
C ASP A 375 13.83 -20.45 20.77
N MET A 376 13.03 -19.88 19.87
CA MET A 376 11.78 -20.46 19.35
C MET A 376 11.92 -21.06 17.94
N GLY A 377 13.15 -21.19 17.42
CA GLY A 377 13.41 -21.72 16.08
C GLY A 377 13.03 -20.77 14.94
N ARG A 378 12.98 -19.46 15.19
CA ARG A 378 12.65 -18.41 14.22
C ARG A 378 13.83 -17.44 14.02
N GLU A 379 13.87 -16.74 12.91
CA GLU A 379 14.88 -15.69 12.68
C GLU A 379 14.42 -14.31 13.18
N VAL A 380 13.10 -14.08 13.16
CA VAL A 380 12.45 -12.81 13.52
C VAL A 380 11.24 -13.06 14.44
N PRO A 381 10.74 -12.03 15.17
CA PRO A 381 9.55 -12.16 16.00
C PRO A 381 8.31 -12.63 15.20
N GLU A 382 7.34 -13.19 15.89
CA GLU A 382 6.08 -13.59 15.27
C GLU A 382 5.24 -12.39 14.86
N ALA A 383 4.74 -12.39 13.62
CA ALA A 383 3.81 -11.40 13.12
C ALA A 383 2.42 -11.59 13.75
N LYS A 384 1.93 -10.60 14.50
CA LYS A 384 0.66 -10.66 15.23
C LYS A 384 -0.24 -9.49 14.88
N ALA A 385 -1.54 -9.73 14.79
CA ALA A 385 -2.51 -8.65 14.66
C ALA A 385 -2.58 -7.87 15.99
N GLU A 386 -2.75 -6.56 15.89
CA GLU A 386 -2.97 -5.72 17.06
C GLU A 386 -4.47 -5.74 17.43
N GLU A 387 -4.76 -6.35 18.58
CA GLU A 387 -6.10 -6.46 19.17
C GLU A 387 -6.33 -5.37 20.22
N ASP A 388 -7.58 -4.93 20.37
CA ASP A 388 -8.02 -3.97 21.40
C ASP A 388 -7.21 -2.66 21.48
N CYS A 389 -6.68 -2.22 20.35
CA CYS A 389 -5.94 -0.97 20.24
C CYS A 389 -6.90 0.22 20.09
N VAL A 390 -6.76 1.23 20.96
CA VAL A 390 -7.56 2.46 20.96
C VAL A 390 -6.63 3.67 20.84
N GLU A 391 -6.74 4.37 19.71
CA GLU A 391 -6.06 5.64 19.50
C GLU A 391 -6.90 6.81 19.98
N CYS A 392 -6.22 7.88 20.40
CA CYS A 392 -6.86 9.17 20.69
C CYS A 392 -7.98 9.11 21.74
N PHE A 393 -7.88 8.22 22.72
CA PHE A 393 -8.91 8.01 23.76
C PHE A 393 -9.31 9.30 24.51
N SER A 394 -8.39 10.27 24.61
CA SER A 394 -8.64 11.56 25.27
C SER A 394 -9.51 12.51 24.43
N TRP A 395 -9.66 12.26 23.12
CA TRP A 395 -10.36 13.14 22.20
C TRP A 395 -11.82 12.72 21.98
N ASP A 396 -12.70 13.71 21.97
CA ASP A 396 -14.11 13.61 21.62
C ASP A 396 -14.27 14.05 20.16
N PHE A 397 -14.65 13.10 19.29
CA PHE A 397 -14.87 13.33 17.86
C PHE A 397 -16.37 13.38 17.58
N GLY A 398 -16.83 14.48 17.02
CA GLY A 398 -18.27 14.70 16.80
C GLY A 398 -18.55 15.78 15.77
N ASP A 399 -19.84 16.05 15.59
CA ASP A 399 -20.30 17.20 14.81
C ASP A 399 -20.26 18.44 15.71
N PHE A 400 -19.22 19.23 15.53
CA PHE A 400 -18.95 20.45 16.27
C PHE A 400 -18.80 21.58 15.26
N PRO A 401 -19.91 22.06 14.66
CA PRO A 401 -19.85 23.14 13.69
C PRO A 401 -19.26 24.41 14.33
N ALA A 402 -18.58 25.19 13.51
CA ALA A 402 -17.79 26.36 13.93
C ALA A 402 -18.64 27.50 14.54
#